data_AF-A0A2V7MIZ1-F1
#
_entry.id   AF-A0A2V7MIZ1-F1
#
_cell.length_a   1.000
_cell.length_b   1.000
_cell.length_c   1.000
_cell.angle_alpha   90.00
_cell.angle_beta   90.00
_cell.angle_gamma   90.00
#
_symmetry.space_group_name_H-M   'P 1'
#
loop_
_entity.id
_entity.type
_entity.pdbx_description
1 polymer ?
#
loop_
_entity_poly.entity_id
_entity_poly.type
_entity_poly.pdbx_seq_one_letter_code
_entity_poly.pdbx_strand_id
1 'polypeptide(L)'
;MPPRLRIFYSLLTASLLLIPVVALYSELAKRSDMWWTPPPKTLSLAESADRVEIYARGRPLGTLLEQGQVSIRDGAGSRVVRAEEIGLRFNNWDRVRVQRLPRLLFYAAWCGAGVVLLLVIATGRLAYRGEHAPNAA
;
A
#
# COMPACT_ATOMS: atom_id res chain seq x y z
N MET A 1 38.25 10.57 10.95
CA MET A 1 38.25 9.45 9.98
C MET A 1 38.90 9.93 8.69
N PRO A 2 39.81 9.16 8.07
CA PRO A 2 40.43 9.54 6.80
C PRO A 2 39.37 9.83 5.71
N PRO A 3 39.55 10.87 4.86
CA PRO A 3 38.56 11.26 3.85
C PRO A 3 38.16 10.12 2.90
N ARG A 4 39.13 9.28 2.51
CA ARG A 4 38.93 8.12 1.63
C ARG A 4 37.99 7.08 2.24
N LEU A 5 38.22 6.74 3.52
CA LEU A 5 37.35 5.80 4.24
C LEU A 5 35.96 6.40 4.44
N ARG A 6 35.86 7.69 4.78
CA ARG A 6 34.57 8.38 4.90
C ARG A 6 33.75 8.30 3.61
N ILE A 7 34.37 8.59 2.47
CA ILE A 7 33.72 8.51 1.15
C ILE A 7 33.27 7.06 0.88
N PHE A 8 34.16 6.09 1.09
CA PHE A 8 33.86 4.67 0.89
C PHE A 8 32.64 4.21 1.69
N TYR A 9 32.63 4.44 3.02
CA TYR A 9 31.51 4.01 3.86
C TYR A 9 30.23 4.81 3.60
N SER A 10 30.34 6.08 3.17
CA SER A 10 29.17 6.86 2.76
C SER A 10 28.52 6.26 1.51
N LEU A 11 29.33 5.93 0.49
CA LEU A 11 28.84 5.29 -0.74
C LEU A 11 28.26 3.90 -0.46
N LEU A 12 28.94 3.10 0.35
CA LEU A 12 28.44 1.78 0.75
C LEU A 12 27.08 1.89 1.47
N THR A 13 26.98 2.80 2.45
CA THR A 13 25.74 3.00 3.21
C THR A 13 24.62 3.53 2.32
N ALA A 14 24.92 4.48 1.42
CA ALA A 14 23.96 4.99 0.45
C ALA A 14 23.43 3.89 -0.48
N SER A 15 24.31 3.02 -0.99
CA SER A 15 23.92 1.87 -1.81
C SER A 15 23.01 0.89 -1.06
N LEU A 16 23.34 0.58 0.20
CA LEU A 16 22.50 -0.29 1.04
C LEU A 16 21.15 0.35 1.36
N LEU A 17 21.10 1.67 1.51
CA LEU A 17 19.88 2.43 1.77
C LEU A 17 18.88 2.39 0.61
N LEU A 18 19.35 2.12 -0.62
CA LEU A 18 18.46 1.94 -1.78
C LEU A 18 17.49 0.76 -1.59
N ILE A 19 17.89 -0.29 -0.89
CA ILE A 19 17.06 -1.49 -0.70
C ILE A 19 15.74 -1.16 0.03
N PRO A 20 15.75 -0.63 1.27
CA PRO A 20 14.51 -0.30 1.97
C PRO A 20 13.77 0.88 1.31
N VAL A 21 14.46 1.83 0.65
CA VAL A 21 13.83 2.94 -0.06
C VAL A 21 13.02 2.46 -1.25
N VAL A 22 13.60 1.60 -2.10
CA VAL A 22 12.89 1.04 -3.25
C VAL A 22 11.74 0.16 -2.79
N ALA A 23 11.94 -0.65 -1.75
CA ALA A 23 10.87 -1.48 -1.19
C ALA A 23 9.69 -0.61 -0.70
N LEU A 24 9.96 0.46 0.05
CA LEU A 24 8.96 1.39 0.55
C LEU A 24 8.24 2.10 -0.61
N TYR A 25 8.98 2.68 -1.55
CA TYR A 25 8.43 3.37 -2.72
C TYR A 25 7.55 2.44 -3.55
N SER A 26 7.99 1.21 -3.81
CA SER A 26 7.24 0.24 -4.61
C SER A 26 5.89 -0.11 -3.99
N GLU A 27 5.77 -0.10 -2.67
CA GLU A 27 4.52 -0.41 -1.98
C GLU A 27 3.58 0.80 -1.93
N LEU A 28 4.12 2.00 -1.73
CA LEU A 28 3.37 3.26 -1.76
C LEU A 28 2.88 3.63 -3.18
N ALA A 29 3.64 3.27 -4.22
CA ALA A 29 3.29 3.55 -5.62
C ALA A 29 2.28 2.55 -6.23
N LYS A 30 1.89 1.49 -5.51
CA LYS A 30 0.90 0.54 -6.01
C LYS A 30 -0.47 1.19 -6.16
N ARG A 31 -1.09 0.95 -7.31
CA ARG A 31 -2.46 1.39 -7.55
C ARG A 31 -3.46 0.62 -6.66
N SER A 32 -4.46 1.34 -6.15
CA SER A 32 -5.52 0.81 -5.30
C SER A 32 -6.65 0.10 -6.08
N ASP A 33 -6.65 0.19 -7.41
CA ASP A 33 -7.65 -0.40 -8.31
C ASP A 33 -7.38 -1.87 -8.66
N MET A 34 -6.15 -2.36 -8.45
CA MET A 34 -5.82 -3.77 -8.73
C MET A 34 -6.46 -4.77 -7.74
N TRP A 35 -7.06 -4.26 -6.65
CA TRP A 35 -7.62 -5.07 -5.55
C TRP A 35 -9.14 -5.17 -5.58
N TRP A 36 -9.77 -4.72 -6.65
CA TRP A 36 -11.17 -5.01 -6.90
C TRP A 36 -11.36 -6.50 -7.17
N THR A 37 -12.41 -7.07 -6.59
CA THR A 37 -12.84 -8.45 -6.91
C THR A 37 -13.00 -8.60 -8.44
N PRO A 38 -12.43 -9.65 -9.08
CA PRO A 38 -12.58 -9.85 -10.52
C PRO A 38 -14.06 -9.94 -10.93
N PRO A 39 -14.45 -9.44 -12.12
CA PRO A 39 -15.84 -9.52 -12.61
C PRO A 39 -16.52 -10.89 -12.49
N PRO A 40 -15.86 -12.03 -12.81
CA PRO A 40 -16.50 -13.35 -12.68
C PRO A 40 -16.70 -13.82 -11.24
N LYS A 41 -16.18 -13.09 -10.25
CA LYS A 41 -16.35 -13.37 -8.82
C LYS A 41 -17.20 -12.30 -8.13
N THR A 42 -18.01 -11.58 -8.89
CA THR A 42 -18.98 -10.64 -8.34
C THR A 42 -19.95 -11.38 -7.44
N LEU A 43 -20.25 -10.78 -6.29
CA LEU A 43 -21.25 -11.32 -5.36
C LEU A 43 -22.60 -10.68 -5.71
N SER A 44 -23.67 -11.44 -5.58
CA SER A 44 -25.02 -10.88 -5.71
C SER A 44 -25.32 -9.89 -4.60
N LEU A 45 -26.36 -9.07 -4.80
CA LEU A 45 -26.87 -8.17 -3.75
C LEU A 45 -27.25 -8.94 -2.48
N ALA A 46 -27.86 -10.12 -2.63
CA ALA A 46 -28.27 -10.96 -1.50
C ALA A 46 -27.08 -11.51 -0.70
N GLU A 47 -26.03 -11.98 -1.38
CA GLU A 47 -24.81 -12.50 -0.74
C GLU A 47 -23.97 -11.42 -0.05
N SER A 48 -24.25 -10.15 -0.33
CA SER A 48 -23.47 -9.00 0.12
C SER A 48 -24.14 -8.22 1.26
N ALA A 49 -25.33 -8.63 1.70
CA ALA A 49 -26.15 -7.89 2.65
C ALA A 49 -25.51 -7.76 4.05
N ASP A 50 -24.59 -8.66 4.39
CA ASP A 50 -23.81 -8.61 5.64
C ASP A 50 -22.69 -7.55 5.62
N ARG A 51 -22.29 -7.09 4.42
CA ARG A 51 -21.14 -6.19 4.21
C ARG A 51 -21.50 -4.82 3.70
N VAL A 52 -22.60 -4.68 2.96
CA VAL A 52 -23.02 -3.40 2.38
C VAL A 52 -24.54 -3.34 2.30
N GLU A 53 -25.08 -2.17 2.62
CA GLU A 53 -26.48 -1.86 2.42
C GLU A 53 -26.60 -0.69 1.45
N ILE A 54 -27.38 -0.88 0.39
CA ILE A 54 -27.54 0.10 -0.68
C ILE A 54 -28.94 0.67 -0.60
N TYR A 55 -29.03 1.99 -0.62
CA TYR A 55 -30.29 2.71 -0.55
C TYR A 55 -30.49 3.54 -1.81
N ALA A 56 -31.72 3.59 -2.32
CA ALA A 56 -32.13 4.52 -3.36
C ALA A 56 -33.38 5.28 -2.90
N ARG A 57 -33.33 6.62 -2.98
CA ARG A 57 -34.40 7.50 -2.46
C ARG A 57 -34.78 7.18 -0.99
N GLY A 58 -33.79 6.88 -0.15
CA GLY A 58 -33.99 6.58 1.27
C GLY A 58 -34.62 5.21 1.56
N ARG A 59 -34.80 4.34 0.56
CA ARG A 59 -35.34 2.98 0.73
C ARG A 59 -34.29 1.92 0.36
N PRO A 60 -34.23 0.77 1.04
CA PRO A 60 -33.30 -0.31 0.70
C PRO A 60 -33.50 -0.76 -0.75
N LEU A 61 -32.40 -0.89 -1.49
CA LEU A 61 -32.41 -1.23 -2.91
C LEU A 61 -33.03 -2.62 -3.14
N GLY A 62 -32.77 -3.59 -2.26
CA GLY A 62 -33.38 -4.92 -2.30
C GLY A 62 -34.90 -4.85 -2.35
N THR A 63 -35.52 -4.08 -1.45
CA THR A 63 -36.98 -3.87 -1.41
C THR A 63 -37.50 -3.21 -2.68
N LEU A 64 -36.76 -2.27 -3.26
CA LEU A 64 -37.16 -1.60 -4.51
C LEU A 64 -37.10 -2.55 -5.72
N LEU A 65 -36.16 -3.51 -5.72
CA LEU A 65 -36.04 -4.54 -6.75
C LEU A 65 -37.16 -5.57 -6.63
N GLU A 66 -37.45 -6.04 -5.42
CA GLU A 66 -38.57 -6.94 -5.15
C GLU A 66 -39.92 -6.35 -5.57
N GLN A 67 -40.09 -5.03 -5.38
CA GLN A 67 -41.28 -4.30 -5.79
C GLN A 67 -41.30 -3.92 -7.28
N GLY A 68 -40.26 -4.28 -8.06
CA GLY A 68 -40.16 -3.95 -9.48
C GLY A 68 -40.05 -2.45 -9.79
N GLN A 69 -39.61 -1.65 -8.81
CA GLN A 69 -39.50 -0.18 -8.92
C GLN A 69 -38.18 0.28 -9.55
N VAL A 70 -37.26 -0.64 -9.82
CA VAL A 70 -35.98 -0.36 -10.48
C VAL A 70 -36.01 -0.97 -11.88
N SER A 71 -35.84 -0.12 -12.89
CA SER A 71 -35.73 -0.54 -14.28
C SER A 71 -34.53 0.09 -14.96
N ILE A 72 -33.95 -0.64 -15.91
CA ILE A 72 -32.97 -0.13 -16.85
C ILE A 72 -33.71 0.19 -18.14
N ARG A 73 -33.54 1.42 -18.62
CA ARG A 73 -33.96 1.80 -19.97
C ARG A 73 -32.76 1.64 -20.90
N ASP A 74 -32.87 0.70 -21.83
CA ASP A 74 -31.95 0.58 -22.97
C ASP A 74 -32.66 1.14 -24.22
N GLY A 75 -31.92 1.37 -25.31
CA GLY A 75 -32.46 1.86 -26.58
C GLY A 75 -33.60 0.99 -27.14
N ALA A 76 -33.74 -0.26 -26.68
CA ALA A 76 -34.81 -1.19 -27.05
C ALA A 76 -36.04 -1.19 -26.11
N GLY A 77 -36.00 -0.47 -24.98
CA GLY A 77 -37.13 -0.40 -24.04
C GLY A 77 -36.73 -0.34 -22.56
N SER A 78 -37.74 -0.33 -21.68
CA SER A 78 -37.54 -0.38 -20.22
C SER A 78 -37.72 -1.81 -19.71
N ARG A 79 -36.74 -2.34 -18.99
CA ARG A 79 -36.77 -3.67 -18.37
C ARG A 79 -36.57 -3.54 -16.86
N VAL A 80 -37.40 -4.22 -16.07
CA VAL A 80 -37.24 -4.30 -14.61
C VAL A 80 -35.99 -5.12 -14.27
N VAL A 81 -35.18 -4.59 -13.36
CA VAL A 81 -33.93 -5.23 -12.90
C VAL A 81 -34.26 -6.19 -11.76
N ARG A 82 -33.68 -7.39 -11.81
CA ARG A 82 -33.78 -8.35 -10.70
C ARG A 82 -32.55 -8.29 -9.79
N ALA A 83 -32.69 -8.75 -8.55
CA ALA A 83 -31.60 -8.74 -7.58
C ALA A 83 -30.39 -9.58 -8.03
N GLU A 84 -30.62 -10.65 -8.82
CA GLU A 84 -29.55 -11.51 -9.34
C GLU A 84 -28.75 -10.83 -10.47
N GLU A 85 -29.30 -9.80 -11.09
CA GLU A 85 -28.64 -9.03 -12.16
C GLU A 85 -27.70 -7.96 -11.59
N ILE A 86 -27.74 -7.72 -10.27
CA ILE A 86 -26.87 -6.76 -9.59
C ILE A 86 -25.68 -7.49 -8.97
N GLY A 87 -24.53 -7.33 -9.62
CA GLY A 87 -23.24 -7.77 -9.13
C GLY A 87 -22.52 -6.68 -8.35
N LEU A 88 -22.04 -7.00 -7.15
CA LEU A 88 -21.21 -6.15 -6.32
C LEU A 88 -19.76 -6.58 -6.40
N ARG A 89 -18.87 -5.59 -6.52
CA ARG A 89 -17.42 -5.76 -6.43
C ARG A 89 -16.95 -5.08 -5.17
N PHE A 90 -16.14 -5.79 -4.39
CA PHE A 90 -15.51 -5.21 -3.21
C PHE A 90 -14.07 -4.87 -3.53
N ASN A 91 -13.63 -3.70 -3.09
CA ASN A 91 -12.22 -3.34 -3.04
C ASN A 91 -11.65 -3.86 -1.71
N ASN A 92 -10.66 -4.75 -1.78
CA ASN A 92 -10.02 -5.31 -0.59
C ASN A 92 -8.70 -4.61 -0.23
N TRP A 93 -8.39 -3.48 -0.86
CA TRP A 93 -7.12 -2.77 -0.69
C TRP A 93 -6.84 -2.40 0.77
N ASP A 94 -7.85 -1.96 1.52
CA ASP A 94 -7.65 -1.59 2.93
C ASP A 94 -7.16 -2.77 3.77
N ARG A 95 -7.73 -3.96 3.58
CA ARG A 95 -7.28 -5.17 4.29
C ARG A 95 -5.87 -5.55 3.90
N VAL A 96 -5.55 -5.49 2.61
CA VAL A 96 -4.20 -5.79 2.11
C VAL A 96 -3.18 -4.78 2.64
N ARG A 97 -3.54 -3.49 2.71
CA ARG A 97 -2.70 -2.43 3.26
C ARG A 97 -2.40 -2.67 4.75
N VAL A 98 -3.42 -3.00 5.54
CA VAL A 98 -3.26 -3.33 6.97
C VAL A 98 -2.36 -4.55 7.15
N GLN A 99 -2.53 -5.60 6.35
CA GLN A 99 -1.68 -6.80 6.40
C GLN A 99 -0.20 -6.50 6.06
N ARG A 100 0.06 -5.51 5.21
CA ARG A 100 1.41 -5.10 4.82
C ARG A 100 2.03 -4.06 5.75
N LEU A 101 1.24 -3.46 6.64
CA LEU A 101 1.67 -2.37 7.52
C LEU A 101 2.90 -2.71 8.36
N PRO A 102 3.02 -3.89 9.01
CA PRO A 102 4.22 -4.22 9.81
C PRO A 102 5.50 -4.23 8.96
N ARG A 103 5.42 -4.73 7.73
CA ARG A 103 6.56 -4.77 6.80
C ARG A 103 6.94 -3.36 6.31
N LEU A 104 5.95 -2.52 6.03
CA LEU A 104 6.15 -1.11 5.70
C LEU A 104 6.85 -0.36 6.85
N LEU A 105 6.40 -0.57 8.09
CA LEU A 105 7.02 0.01 9.28
C LEU A 105 8.47 -0.45 9.45
N PHE A 106 8.75 -1.73 9.20
CA PHE A 106 10.10 -2.28 9.22
C PHE A 106 11.01 -1.55 8.21
N TYR A 107 10.59 -1.43 6.95
CA TYR A 107 11.38 -0.72 5.94
C TYR A 107 11.53 0.77 6.27
N ALA A 108 10.49 1.42 6.78
CA ALA A 108 10.55 2.82 7.19
C ALA A 108 11.57 3.03 8.33
N ALA A 109 11.60 2.14 9.32
CA ALA A 109 12.58 2.18 10.41
C ALA A 109 14.01 2.02 9.89
N TRP A 110 14.26 1.07 8.99
CA TRP A 110 15.57 0.87 8.38
C TRP A 110 16.01 2.02 7.47
N CYS A 111 15.07 2.62 6.73
CA CYS A 111 15.33 3.86 6.00
C CYS A 111 15.78 4.98 6.96
N GLY A 112 15.03 5.20 8.04
CA GLY A 112 15.37 6.22 9.04
C GLY A 112 16.74 5.99 9.67
N ALA A 113 17.00 4.77 10.15
CA ALA A 113 18.30 4.38 10.71
C ALA A 113 19.44 4.54 9.70
N GLY A 114 19.22 4.13 8.44
CA GLY A 114 20.18 4.26 7.35
C GLY A 114 20.51 5.73 7.03
N VAL A 115 19.50 6.61 6.99
CA VAL A 115 19.71 8.06 6.74
C VAL A 115 20.54 8.66 7.88
N VAL A 116 20.19 8.36 9.13
CA VAL A 116 20.94 8.84 10.30
C VAL A 116 22.39 8.36 10.25
N LEU A 117 22.60 7.07 9.96
CA LEU A 117 23.95 6.49 9.85
C LEU A 117 24.75 7.15 8.73
N LEU A 118 24.13 7.35 7.56
CA LEU A 118 24.75 8.01 6.42
C LEU A 118 25.19 9.44 6.79
N LEU A 119 24.33 10.20 7.47
CA LEU A 119 24.65 11.56 7.92
C LEU A 119 25.80 11.56 8.94
N VAL A 120 25.80 10.64 9.89
CA VAL A 120 26.87 10.51 10.90
C VAL A 120 28.22 10.19 10.24
N ILE A 121 28.24 9.28 9.27
CA ILE A 121 29.45 8.94 8.50
C ILE A 121 29.89 10.13 7.65
N ALA A 122 28.99 10.71 6.85
CA ALA A 122 29.30 11.78 5.91
C ALA A 122 29.80 13.06 6.62
N THR A 123 29.22 13.40 7.77
CA THR A 123 29.65 14.55 8.58
C THR A 123 30.90 14.27 9.41
N GLY A 124 31.37 13.02 9.47
CA GLY A 124 32.57 12.64 10.22
C GLY A 124 32.41 12.74 11.74
N ARG A 125 31.17 12.71 12.25
CA ARG A 125 30.87 12.75 13.69
C ARG A 125 31.13 11.42 14.41
N LEU A 126 31.62 10.41 13.70
CA LEU A 126 32.19 9.21 14.31
C LEU A 126 33.52 9.57 14.97
N ALA A 127 33.59 9.43 16.29
CA ALA A 127 34.81 9.61 17.05
C ALA A 127 35.87 8.61 16.54
N TYR A 128 36.74 9.08 15.65
CA TYR A 128 37.84 8.29 15.12
C TYR A 128 38.96 8.30 16.17
N ARG A 129 39.05 7.25 16.97
CA ARG A 129 40.21 7.00 17.83
C ARG A 129 41.29 6.41 16.94
N GLY A 130 42.21 7.26 16.47
CA GLY A 130 43.35 6.80 15.67
C GLY A 130 44.16 5.81 16.49
N GLU A 131 44.38 4.61 15.96
CA GLU A 131 45.34 3.67 16.53
C GLU A 131 46.71 4.36 16.52
N HIS A 132 47.28 4.57 17.70
CA HIS A 132 48.65 5.05 17.83
C HIS A 132 49.57 3.99 17.22
N ALA A 133 50.28 4.34 16.15
CA ALA A 133 51.40 3.55 15.69
C ALA A 133 52.39 3.38 16.86
N PRO A 134 52.80 2.16 17.23
CA PRO A 134 53.86 2.00 18.20
C PRO A 134 55.12 2.68 17.62
N ASN A 135 55.68 3.58 18.42
CA ASN A 135 56.85 4.37 18.07
C ASN A 135 58.00 3.47 17.58
N ALA A 136 58.71 4.00 16.59
CA ALA A 136 59.94 3.46 16.04
C ALA A 136 60.96 3.11 17.13
N ALA A 137 61.71 2.03 16.89
CA ALA A 137 63.02 1.77 17.46
C ALA A 137 64.02 1.65 16.29
#